data_AF-A0A6P2CSV7-F1
#
_entry.id   AF-A0A6P2CSV7-F1
#
_cell.length_a   1.000
_cell.length_b   1.000
_cell.length_c   1.000
_cell.angle_alpha   90.00
_cell.angle_beta   90.00
_cell.angle_gamma   90.00
#
_symmetry.space_group_name_H-M   'P 1'
#
loop_
_entity.id
_entity.type
_entity.pdbx_description
1 polymer ?
#
loop_
_entity_poly.entity_id
_entity_poly.type
_entity_poly.pdbx_seq_one_letter_code
_entity_poly.pdbx_strand_id
1 'polypeptide(L)'
;MGWENRGGQSYYYTAERVNGRVVKQYVGTGMVATLAAQLHASTRTERAATAEADQRARAELEALDAALAPLYELADAATVAALVAAGYHRPKRGPWRKRRAQE
;
A
#
# COMPACT_ATOMS: atom_id res chain seq x y z
N MET A 1 7.40 16.04 16.85
CA MET A 1 8.64 16.85 16.91
C MET A 1 8.31 18.17 17.53
N GLY A 2 9.21 18.71 18.34
CA GLY A 2 8.83 19.79 19.24
C GLY A 2 9.96 20.73 19.54
N TRP A 3 9.67 22.01 19.39
CA TRP A 3 10.38 23.06 20.09
C TRP A 3 10.01 23.00 21.56
N GLU A 4 11.01 23.08 22.42
CA GLU A 4 10.84 23.20 23.86
C GLU A 4 11.51 24.50 24.31
N ASN A 5 10.80 25.32 25.07
CA ASN A 5 11.32 26.56 25.63
C ASN A 5 11.72 26.33 27.08
N ARG A 6 13.00 26.58 27.41
CA ARG A 6 13.53 26.44 28.78
C ARG A 6 14.48 27.61 29.05
N GLY A 7 14.30 28.30 30.17
CA GLY A 7 15.21 29.38 30.59
C GLY A 7 15.38 30.54 29.59
N GLY A 8 14.36 30.82 28.78
CA GLY A 8 14.42 31.88 27.74
C GLY A 8 15.04 31.43 26.41
N GLN A 9 15.44 30.16 26.27
CA GLN A 9 16.01 29.61 25.05
C GLN A 9 15.13 28.50 24.46
N SER A 10 15.04 28.46 23.13
CA SER A 10 14.28 27.45 22.38
C SER A 10 15.19 26.34 21.89
N TYR A 11 14.86 25.11 22.25
CA TYR A 11 15.56 23.87 21.92
C TYR A 11 14.71 23.03 20.97
N TYR A 12 15.29 22.56 19.88
CA TYR A 12 14.59 21.65 18.97
C TYR A 12 14.94 20.21 19.27
N TYR A 13 13.88 19.40 19.40
CA TYR A 13 13.97 17.97 19.59
C TYR A 13 13.30 17.22 18.44
N THR A 14 13.97 16.16 18.02
CA THR A 14 13.44 15.16 17.10
C THR A 14 12.89 14.01 17.90
N ALA A 15 12.00 13.24 17.31
CA ALA A 15 11.37 12.11 17.98
C ALA A 15 11.35 10.93 17.02
N GLU A 16 11.99 9.83 17.44
CA GLU A 16 12.01 8.59 16.67
C GLU A 16 11.41 7.46 17.51
N ARG A 17 10.74 6.52 16.83
CA ARG A 17 10.25 5.29 17.47
C ARG A 17 11.36 4.24 17.42
N VAL A 18 11.94 3.93 18.57
CA VAL A 18 12.94 2.88 18.74
C VAL A 18 12.35 1.80 19.65
N ASN A 19 12.28 0.55 19.18
CA ASN A 19 11.74 -0.59 19.92
C ASN A 19 10.36 -0.32 20.55
N GLY A 20 9.46 0.31 19.80
CA GLY A 20 8.10 0.62 20.25
C GLY A 20 7.95 1.83 21.18
N ARG A 21 9.05 2.48 21.58
CA ARG A 21 9.05 3.68 22.43
C ARG A 21 9.43 4.91 21.62
N VAL A 22 8.82 6.06 21.93
CA VAL A 22 9.20 7.35 21.33
C VAL A 22 10.36 7.93 22.13
N VAL A 23 11.52 8.06 21.49
CA VAL A 23 12.73 8.65 22.06
C VAL A 23 12.90 10.06 21.50
N LYS A 24 13.04 11.05 22.38
CA LYS A 24 13.35 12.43 21.99
C LYS A 24 14.86 12.60 21.92
N GLN A 25 15.37 13.15 20.83
CA GLN A 25 16.78 13.48 20.66
C GLN A 25 16.94 14.99 20.52
N TYR A 26 17.86 15.55 21.31
CA TYR A 26 18.22 16.96 21.22
C TYR A 26 19.01 17.22 19.95
N VAL A 27 18.59 18.23 19.18
CA VAL A 27 19.26 18.62 17.93
C VAL A 27 20.05 19.91 18.10
N GLY A 28 19.50 20.90 18.80
CA GLY A 28 20.17 22.19 18.94
C GLY A 28 19.26 23.31 19.39
N THR A 29 19.79 24.53 19.36
CA THR A 29 19.04 25.78 19.56
C THR A 29 19.31 26.75 18.39
N GLY A 30 18.59 27.87 18.35
CA GLY A 30 18.85 28.96 17.41
C GLY A 30 18.74 28.54 15.94
N MET A 31 19.70 28.97 15.13
CA MET A 31 19.67 28.76 13.67
C MET A 31 19.76 27.29 13.27
N VAL A 32 20.59 26.50 13.95
CA VAL A 32 20.73 25.05 13.68
C VAL A 32 19.40 24.34 13.91
N ALA A 33 18.74 24.65 15.02
CA ALA A 33 17.43 24.12 15.35
C ALA A 33 16.34 24.53 14.34
N THR A 34 16.42 25.77 13.85
CA THR A 34 15.48 26.30 12.85
C THR A 34 15.62 25.59 11.50
N LEU A 35 16.85 25.43 11.01
CA LEU A 35 17.12 24.70 9.78
C LEU A 35 16.71 23.23 9.88
N ALA A 36 17.01 22.58 11.00
CA ALA A 36 16.58 21.20 11.24
C ALA A 36 15.05 21.06 11.23
N ALA A 37 14.33 22.01 11.86
CA ALA A 37 12.88 22.04 11.85
C ALA A 37 12.29 22.23 10.45
N GLN A 38 12.89 23.10 9.63
CA GLN A 38 12.47 23.33 8.26
C GLN A 38 12.70 22.11 7.36
N LEU A 39 13.89 21.49 7.44
CA LEU A 39 14.19 20.28 6.68
C LEU A 39 13.19 19.17 7.02
N HIS A 40 12.90 18.99 8.30
CA HIS A 40 11.92 18.02 8.76
C HIS A 40 10.49 18.31 8.32
N ALA A 41 10.10 19.57 8.25
CA ALA A 41 8.81 19.94 7.66
C ALA A 41 8.75 19.56 6.17
N SER A 42 9.81 19.86 5.40
CA SER A 42 9.93 19.51 3.97
C SER A 42 9.84 18.00 3.76
N THR A 43 10.61 17.21 4.51
CA THR A 43 10.58 15.75 4.40
C THR A 43 9.21 15.19 4.76
N ARG A 44 8.50 15.78 5.72
CA ARG A 44 7.14 15.35 6.07
C ARG A 44 6.15 15.66 4.94
N THR A 45 6.25 16.83 4.32
CA THR A 45 5.38 17.20 3.18
C THR A 45 5.65 16.31 1.97
N GLU A 46 6.91 16.01 1.66
CA GLU A 46 7.28 15.10 0.57
C GLU A 46 6.72 13.69 0.83
N ARG A 47 6.90 13.14 2.03
CA ARG A 47 6.36 11.82 2.39
C ARG A 47 4.84 11.78 2.31
N ALA A 48 4.15 12.84 2.73
CA ALA A 48 2.71 12.92 2.63
C ALA A 48 2.26 12.94 1.15
N ALA A 49 2.91 13.74 0.31
CA ALA A 49 2.61 13.79 -1.12
C ALA A 49 2.86 12.45 -1.83
N THR A 50 3.96 11.75 -1.52
CA THR A 50 4.21 10.40 -2.03
C THR A 50 3.13 9.43 -1.57
N ALA A 51 2.78 9.42 -0.28
CA ALA A 51 1.75 8.53 0.25
C ALA A 51 0.37 8.78 -0.38
N GLU A 52 0.01 10.05 -0.62
CA GLU A 52 -1.23 10.42 -1.32
C GLU A 52 -1.21 10.02 -2.80
N ALA A 53 -0.06 10.12 -3.48
CA ALA A 53 0.09 9.63 -4.85
C ALA A 53 -0.06 8.11 -4.93
N ASP A 54 0.60 7.37 -4.04
CA ASP A 54 0.52 5.92 -3.95
C ASP A 54 -0.91 5.46 -3.63
N GLN A 55 -1.58 6.15 -2.70
CA GLN A 55 -2.97 5.83 -2.35
C GLN A 55 -3.92 6.04 -3.54
N ARG A 56 -3.74 7.13 -4.30
CA ARG A 56 -4.53 7.39 -5.51
C ARG A 56 -4.29 6.34 -6.57
N ALA A 57 -3.03 6.01 -6.86
CA ALA A 57 -2.68 4.99 -7.84
C ALA A 57 -3.27 3.62 -7.47
N ARG A 58 -3.23 3.23 -6.19
CA ARG A 58 -3.87 2.00 -5.71
C ARG A 58 -5.39 2.04 -5.87
N ALA A 59 -6.02 3.15 -5.53
CA ALA A 59 -7.47 3.29 -5.69
C ALA A 59 -7.91 3.21 -7.16
N GLU A 60 -7.12 3.77 -8.09
CA GLU A 60 -7.36 3.66 -9.52
C GLU A 60 -7.26 2.21 -10.03
N LEU A 61 -6.24 1.46 -9.57
CA LEU A 61 -6.09 0.05 -9.91
C LEU A 61 -7.22 -0.81 -9.35
N GLU A 62 -7.59 -0.63 -8.07
CA GLU A 62 -8.71 -1.33 -7.45
C GLU A 62 -10.04 -1.05 -8.16
N ALA A 63 -10.26 0.20 -8.59
CA ALA A 63 -11.44 0.56 -9.38
C ALA A 63 -11.46 -0.13 -10.75
N LEU A 64 -10.31 -0.25 -11.41
CA LEU A 64 -10.18 -0.96 -12.68
C LEU A 64 -10.43 -2.47 -12.51
N ASP A 65 -9.86 -3.08 -11.47
CA ASP A 65 -10.07 -4.49 -11.16
C ASP A 65 -11.55 -4.77 -10.85
N ALA A 66 -12.20 -3.89 -10.06
CA ALA A 66 -13.63 -4.00 -9.78
C ALA A 66 -14.48 -3.85 -11.06
N ALA A 67 -14.11 -2.95 -11.97
CA ALA A 67 -14.81 -2.78 -13.25
C ALA A 67 -14.67 -4.00 -14.17
N LEU A 68 -13.54 -4.72 -14.10
CA LEU A 68 -13.28 -5.91 -14.91
C LEU A 68 -13.80 -7.21 -14.27
N ALA A 69 -14.08 -7.23 -12.96
CA ALA A 69 -14.54 -8.42 -12.26
C ALA A 69 -15.73 -9.14 -12.94
N PRO A 70 -16.79 -8.46 -13.43
CA PRO A 70 -17.89 -9.13 -14.12
C PRO A 70 -17.46 -9.79 -15.43
N LEU A 71 -16.49 -9.20 -16.14
CA LEU A 71 -15.96 -9.76 -17.38
C LEU A 71 -15.12 -11.02 -17.09
N TYR A 72 -14.33 -11.02 -16.02
CA TYR A 72 -13.59 -12.21 -15.60
C TYR A 72 -14.52 -13.35 -15.22
N GLU A 73 -15.57 -13.09 -14.45
CA GLU A 73 -16.58 -14.09 -14.11
C GLU A 73 -17.28 -14.66 -15.35
N LEU A 74 -17.62 -13.80 -16.32
CA LEU A 74 -18.21 -14.23 -17.58
C LEU A 74 -17.23 -15.08 -18.41
N ALA A 75 -15.96 -14.67 -18.50
CA ALA A 75 -14.93 -15.40 -19.23
C ALA A 75 -14.67 -16.77 -18.60
N ASP A 76 -14.62 -16.86 -17.27
CA ASP A 76 -14.49 -18.12 -16.54
C ASP A 76 -15.70 -19.03 -16.78
N ALA A 77 -16.91 -18.50 -16.67
CA ALA A 77 -18.13 -19.27 -16.94
C ALA A 77 -18.19 -19.78 -18.38
N ALA A 78 -17.87 -18.92 -19.36
CA ALA A 78 -17.81 -19.29 -20.77
C ALA A 78 -16.76 -20.37 -21.04
N THR A 79 -15.59 -20.26 -20.42
CA THR A 79 -14.51 -21.25 -20.53
C THR A 79 -14.92 -22.60 -19.95
N VAL A 80 -15.53 -22.60 -18.77
CA VAL A 80 -16.09 -23.81 -18.13
C VAL A 80 -17.13 -24.45 -19.05
N ALA A 81 -18.07 -23.67 -19.58
CA ALA A 81 -19.11 -24.18 -20.48
C ALA A 81 -18.54 -24.79 -21.75
N ALA A 82 -17.58 -24.12 -22.39
CA ALA A 82 -16.91 -24.62 -23.60
C ALA A 82 -16.16 -25.93 -23.35
N LEU A 83 -15.42 -26.02 -22.23
CA LEU A 83 -14.69 -27.25 -21.87
C LEU A 83 -15.63 -28.41 -21.58
N VAL A 84 -16.73 -28.17 -20.86
CA VAL A 84 -17.75 -29.19 -20.60
C VAL A 84 -18.41 -29.66 -21.90
N ALA A 85 -18.77 -28.73 -22.79
CA ALA A 85 -19.34 -29.07 -24.11
C ALA A 85 -18.37 -29.88 -24.97
N ALA A 86 -17.07 -29.64 -24.86
CA ALA A 86 -16.02 -30.42 -25.52
C ALA A 86 -15.74 -31.79 -24.85
N GLY A 87 -16.53 -32.18 -23.84
CA GLY A 87 -16.40 -33.46 -23.12
C GLY A 87 -15.31 -33.48 -22.06
N TYR A 88 -14.78 -32.33 -21.65
CA TYR A 88 -13.86 -32.24 -20.52
C TYR A 88 -14.63 -32.17 -19.20
N HIS A 89 -13.96 -32.59 -18.14
CA HIS A 89 -14.43 -32.45 -16.77
C HIS A 89 -13.26 -32.08 -15.87
N ARG A 90 -13.57 -31.45 -14.74
CA ARG A 90 -12.60 -31.09 -13.73
C ARG A 90 -12.90 -31.89 -12.45
N PRO A 91 -12.20 -33.01 -12.19
CA PRO A 91 -12.40 -33.75 -10.95
C PRO A 91 -11.89 -32.89 -9.78
N LYS A 92 -12.80 -32.49 -8.90
CA LYS A 92 -12.54 -31.56 -7.80
C LYS A 92 -11.90 -30.26 -8.33
N ARG A 93 -11.02 -29.62 -7.56
CA ARG A 93 -10.25 -28.44 -7.99
C ARG A 93 -8.99 -28.78 -8.82
N GLY A 94 -8.87 -30.01 -9.33
CA GLY A 94 -7.72 -30.49 -10.09
C GLY A 94 -7.67 -30.01 -11.55
N PRO A 95 -6.76 -30.53 -12.38
CA PRO A 95 -6.68 -30.19 -13.80
C PRO A 95 -7.87 -30.75 -14.61
N TRP A 96 -8.22 -30.08 -15.69
CA TRP A 96 -9.23 -30.55 -16.64
C TRP A 96 -8.77 -31.82 -17.37
N ARG A 97 -9.69 -32.78 -17.56
CA ARG A 97 -9.44 -34.05 -18.26
C ARG A 97 -10.58 -34.36 -19.21
N LYS A 98 -10.26 -34.88 -20.40
CA LYS A 98 -11.27 -35.35 -21.36
C LYS A 98 -11.91 -36.63 -20.84
N ARG A 99 -13.24 -36.74 -20.90
CA ARG A 99 -13.94 -38.00 -20.62
C ARG A 99 -13.52 -39.02 -21.67
N ARG A 100 -13.24 -40.26 -21.23
CA ARG A 100 -13.05 -41.38 -22.16
C ARG A 100 -14.44 -41.73 -22.70
N ALA A 101 -14.58 -41.83 -24.02
CA ALA A 101 -15.78 -42.40 -24.60
C ALA A 101 -15.93 -43.81 -24.03
N GLN A 102 -17.06 -44.11 -23.39
CA GLN A 102 -17.48 -45.49 -23.20
C GLN A 102 -18.05 -45.91 -24.56
N GLU A 103 -17.38 -46.86 -25.21
CA GLU A 103 -18.01 -47.66 -26.28
C GLU A 103 -19.19 -48.46 -25.72
#